data_AF-A0A922S3U6-F1
#
_entry.id   AF-A0A922S3U6-F1
#
_cell.length_a   1.000
_cell.length_b   1.000
_cell.length_c   1.000
_cell.angle_alpha   90.00
_cell.angle_beta   90.00
_cell.angle_gamma   90.00
#
_symmetry.space_group_name_H-M   'P 1'
#
loop_
_entity.id
_entity.type
_entity.pdbx_description
1 polymer ?
#
loop_
_entity_poly.entity_id
_entity_poly.type
_entity_poly.pdbx_seq_one_letter_code
_entity_poly.pdbx_strand_id
1 'polypeptide(L)'
;MIEYIHKLDVPTDHISLISLPPIDENKWGAIEIAKGRAITRRLDTCATYAVACQEVANVNEVSFVNLYEAMLMQKNWESFLSDGLHFSRKGSEFLARILENLLTDKLSDLKWWFPDWKVINPNDPAEFISHYLQSQM
;
A
#
# COMPACT_ATOMS: atom_id res chain seq x y z
N MET A 1 11.79 4.51 -12.26
CA MET A 1 11.54 4.43 -10.80
C MET A 1 12.01 3.09 -10.26
N ILE A 2 11.50 1.95 -10.74
CA ILE A 2 11.95 0.62 -10.29
C ILE A 2 13.46 0.43 -10.50
N GLU A 3 13.99 0.77 -11.68
CA GLU A 3 15.43 0.78 -11.94
C GLU A 3 16.25 1.59 -10.90
N TYR A 4 15.69 2.69 -10.40
CA TYR A 4 16.34 3.50 -9.38
C TYR A 4 16.28 2.84 -8.01
N ILE A 5 15.16 2.20 -7.67
CA ILE A 5 15.00 1.44 -6.43
C ILE A 5 15.97 0.25 -6.41
N HIS A 6 16.18 -0.44 -7.53
CA HIS A 6 17.20 -1.48 -7.63
C HIS A 6 18.62 -0.95 -7.44
N LYS A 7 18.93 0.27 -7.89
CA LYS A 7 20.23 0.93 -7.62
C LYS A 7 20.45 1.26 -6.14
N LEU A 8 19.40 1.18 -5.31
CA LEU A 8 19.47 1.33 -3.85
C LEU A 8 19.53 -0.04 -3.14
N ASP A 9 19.80 -1.12 -3.88
CA ASP A 9 19.91 -2.50 -3.39
C ASP A 9 18.64 -3.02 -2.68
N VAL A 10 17.47 -2.49 -3.05
CA VAL A 10 16.18 -3.01 -2.55
C VAL A 10 15.83 -4.29 -3.35
N PRO A 11 15.61 -5.43 -2.67
CA PRO A 11 15.23 -6.69 -3.30
C PRO A 11 13.92 -6.58 -4.10
N THR A 12 13.83 -7.28 -5.23
CA THR A 12 12.64 -7.27 -6.11
C THR A 12 11.37 -7.71 -5.37
N ASP A 13 11.49 -8.72 -4.50
CA ASP A 13 10.39 -9.21 -3.66
C ASP A 13 9.98 -8.23 -2.55
N HIS A 14 10.75 -7.18 -2.29
CA HIS A 14 10.37 -6.08 -1.39
C HIS A 14 9.66 -4.94 -2.13
N ILE A 15 9.57 -5.00 -3.46
CA ILE A 15 8.93 -3.97 -4.27
C ILE A 15 7.54 -4.46 -4.66
N SER A 16 6.54 -3.59 -4.49
CA SER A 16 5.17 -3.84 -4.92
C SER A 16 4.61 -2.60 -5.60
N LEU A 17 4.07 -2.77 -6.80
CA LEU A 17 3.31 -1.72 -7.46
C LEU A 17 1.83 -1.86 -7.11
N ILE A 18 1.19 -0.73 -6.81
CA ILE A 18 -0.24 -0.67 -6.53
C ILE A 18 -0.85 0.17 -7.64
N SER A 19 -1.83 -0.37 -8.36
CA SER A 19 -2.57 0.42 -9.33
C SER A 19 -3.26 1.59 -8.63
N LEU A 20 -3.52 2.68 -9.35
CA LEU A 20 -4.45 3.68 -8.84
C LEU A 20 -5.84 3.05 -8.56
N PRO A 21 -6.63 3.62 -7.64
CA PRO A 21 -8.03 3.24 -7.45
C PRO A 21 -8.93 3.76 -8.59
N PRO A 22 -10.19 3.29 -8.70
CA PRO A 22 -11.19 3.95 -9.53
C PRO A 22 -11.50 5.37 -9.01
N ILE A 23 -12.16 6.17 -9.86
CA ILE A 23 -12.59 7.54 -9.53
C ILE A 23 -14.11 7.65 -9.68
N ASP A 24 -14.78 8.27 -8.69
CA ASP A 24 -16.17 8.68 -8.82
C ASP A 24 -16.21 10.01 -9.59
N GLU A 25 -16.35 9.91 -10.91
CA GLU A 25 -16.36 11.04 -11.83
C GLU A 25 -17.45 12.05 -11.52
N ASN A 26 -18.61 11.60 -11.04
CA ASN A 26 -19.73 12.49 -10.76
C ASN A 26 -19.38 13.40 -9.58
N LYS A 27 -18.89 12.80 -8.49
CA LYS A 27 -18.58 13.53 -7.27
C LYS A 27 -17.34 14.40 -7.43
N TRP A 28 -16.27 13.85 -8.00
CA TRP A 28 -15.04 14.62 -8.23
C TRP A 28 -15.23 15.68 -9.32
N GLY A 29 -15.94 15.35 -10.40
CA GLY A 29 -16.25 16.28 -11.49
C GLY A 29 -17.06 17.47 -11.03
N ALA A 30 -18.05 17.27 -10.15
CA ALA A 30 -18.80 18.37 -9.54
C ALA A 30 -17.89 19.33 -8.75
N ILE A 31 -16.89 18.81 -8.03
CA ILE A 31 -15.91 19.61 -7.30
C ILE A 31 -15.02 20.42 -8.25
N GLU A 32 -14.58 19.83 -9.36
CA GLU A 32 -13.78 20.53 -10.37
C GLU A 32 -14.58 21.64 -11.06
N ILE A 33 -15.82 21.36 -11.46
CA ILE A 33 -16.74 22.34 -12.06
C ILE A 33 -16.98 23.52 -11.10
N ALA A 34 -17.26 23.23 -9.82
CA ALA A 34 -17.48 24.27 -8.81
C ALA A 34 -16.23 25.16 -8.61
N LYS A 35 -15.04 24.65 -8.91
CA LYS A 35 -13.77 25.38 -8.86
C LYS A 35 -13.39 26.02 -10.20
N GLY A 36 -14.26 25.96 -11.21
CA GLY A 36 -14.00 26.51 -12.55
C GLY A 36 -12.92 25.76 -13.33
N ARG A 37 -12.69 24.48 -13.02
CA ARG A 37 -11.65 23.65 -13.65
C ARG A 37 -12.25 22.61 -14.58
N ALA A 38 -11.46 22.22 -15.59
CA ALA A 38 -11.80 21.12 -16.48
C ALA A 38 -11.72 19.77 -15.74
N ILE A 39 -12.62 18.85 -16.08
CA ILE A 39 -12.56 17.47 -15.60
C ILE A 39 -11.42 16.75 -16.32
N THR A 40 -10.37 16.41 -15.58
CA THR A 40 -9.12 15.84 -16.14
C THR A 40 -8.91 14.37 -15.81
N ARG A 41 -9.71 13.80 -14.90
CA ARG A 41 -9.61 12.40 -14.48
C ARG A 41 -10.88 11.67 -14.88
N ARG A 42 -10.71 10.48 -15.44
CA ARG A 42 -11.79 9.63 -15.93
C ARG A 42 -11.55 8.17 -15.55
N LEU A 43 -12.64 7.45 -15.29
CA LEU A 43 -12.66 6.04 -14.91
C LEU A 43 -12.07 5.16 -16.01
N ASP A 44 -12.35 5.46 -17.28
CA ASP A 44 -11.77 4.76 -18.44
C ASP A 44 -10.23 4.83 -18.47
N THR A 45 -9.72 6.00 -18.10
CA THR A 45 -8.31 6.31 -18.05
C THR A 45 -7.68 5.59 -16.85
N CYS A 46 -8.39 5.51 -15.72
CA CYS A 46 -7.94 4.70 -14.58
C CYS A 46 -7.73 3.23 -14.95
N ALA A 47 -8.64 2.63 -15.72
CA ALA A 47 -8.48 1.25 -16.21
C ALA A 47 -7.20 1.10 -17.06
N THR A 48 -6.97 2.03 -17.98
CA THR A 48 -5.78 2.01 -18.86
C THR A 48 -4.48 2.07 -18.05
N TYR A 49 -4.41 2.96 -17.04
CA TYR A 49 -3.23 3.07 -16.19
C TYR A 49 -3.08 1.88 -15.23
N ALA A 50 -4.17 1.23 -14.80
CA ALA A 50 -4.09 0.00 -14.01
C ALA A 50 -3.45 -1.14 -14.81
N VAL A 51 -3.83 -1.29 -16.09
CA VAL A 51 -3.21 -2.25 -17.02
C VAL A 51 -1.72 -1.94 -17.23
N ALA A 52 -1.38 -0.69 -17.54
CA ALA A 52 0.02 -0.28 -17.71
C ALA A 52 0.85 -0.50 -16.43
N CYS A 53 0.26 -0.29 -15.25
CA CYS A 53 0.92 -0.56 -13.98
C CYS A 53 1.22 -2.06 -13.80
N GLN A 54 0.28 -2.94 -14.17
CA GLN A 54 0.51 -4.39 -14.17
C GLN A 54 1.59 -4.79 -15.18
N GLU A 55 1.59 -4.24 -16.38
CA GLU A 55 2.62 -4.52 -17.39
C GLU A 55 4.02 -4.17 -16.87
N VAL A 56 4.17 -2.99 -16.25
CA VAL A 56 5.43 -2.58 -15.62
C VAL A 56 5.82 -3.53 -14.49
N ALA A 57 4.88 -3.94 -13.64
CA ALA A 57 5.15 -4.88 -12.57
C ALA A 57 5.67 -6.22 -13.11
N ASN A 58 5.02 -6.76 -14.14
CA ASN A 58 5.38 -8.02 -14.78
C ASN A 58 6.77 -7.95 -15.43
N VAL A 59 7.07 -6.88 -16.18
CA VAL A 59 8.38 -6.69 -16.84
C VAL A 59 9.53 -6.62 -15.85
N ASN A 60 9.28 -6.08 -14.64
CA ASN A 60 10.29 -5.95 -13.59
C ASN A 60 10.24 -7.09 -12.57
N GLU A 61 9.37 -8.09 -12.77
CA GLU A 61 9.19 -9.24 -11.87
C GLU A 61 8.88 -8.85 -10.41
N VAL A 62 8.24 -7.69 -10.21
CA VAL A 62 7.81 -7.20 -8.89
C VAL A 62 6.35 -7.56 -8.61
N SER A 63 5.96 -7.56 -7.32
CA SER A 63 4.56 -7.82 -6.94
C SER A 63 3.63 -6.71 -7.44
N PHE A 64 2.38 -7.06 -7.75
CA PHE A 64 1.34 -6.12 -8.20
C PHE A 64 0.06 -6.25 -7.38
N VAL A 65 -0.53 -5.11 -7.03
CA VAL A 65 -1.83 -5.00 -6.39
C VAL A 65 -2.78 -4.25 -7.33
N ASN A 66 -3.77 -4.96 -7.87
CA ASN A 66 -4.82 -4.38 -8.70
C ASN A 66 -5.91 -3.73 -7.83
N LEU A 67 -5.60 -2.60 -7.21
CA LEU A 67 -6.54 -1.87 -6.36
C LEU A 67 -7.76 -1.38 -7.16
N TYR A 68 -7.58 -1.07 -8.44
CA TYR A 68 -8.63 -0.63 -9.34
C TYR A 68 -9.77 -1.66 -9.40
N GLU A 69 -9.43 -2.89 -9.79
CA GLU A 69 -10.38 -3.98 -9.91
C GLU A 69 -10.90 -4.43 -8.54
N ALA A 70 -10.01 -4.51 -7.53
CA ALA A 70 -10.38 -4.90 -6.17
C ALA A 70 -11.50 -4.02 -5.59
N MET A 71 -11.42 -2.70 -5.83
CA MET A 71 -12.47 -1.76 -5.41
C MET A 71 -13.74 -1.93 -6.26
N LEU A 72 -13.65 -1.98 -7.58
CA LEU A 72 -14.82 -2.09 -8.46
C LEU A 72 -15.65 -3.37 -8.24
N MET A 73 -15.02 -4.46 -7.80
CA MET A 73 -15.72 -5.68 -7.41
C MET A 73 -16.58 -5.53 -6.15
N GLN A 74 -16.39 -4.47 -5.37
CA GLN A 74 -17.18 -4.21 -4.16
C GLN A 74 -18.47 -3.49 -4.50
N LYS A 75 -19.56 -3.93 -3.88
CA LYS A 75 -20.81 -3.17 -3.92
C LYS A 75 -20.62 -1.81 -3.25
N ASN A 76 -21.06 -0.74 -3.90
CA ASN A 76 -20.93 0.65 -3.44
C ASN A 76 -19.45 1.07 -3.23
N TRP A 77 -18.58 0.72 -4.16
CA TRP A 77 -17.14 1.03 -4.11
C TRP A 77 -16.88 2.54 -3.98
N GLU A 78 -17.79 3.40 -4.45
CA GLU A 78 -17.72 4.85 -4.34
C GLU A 78 -17.64 5.30 -2.86
N SER A 79 -18.19 4.51 -1.94
CA SER A 79 -18.10 4.76 -0.49
C SER A 79 -16.66 4.67 0.06
N PHE A 80 -15.74 4.08 -0.69
CA PHE A 80 -14.32 4.11 -0.39
C PHE A 80 -13.67 5.47 -0.68
N LEU A 81 -14.39 6.41 -1.30
CA LEU A 81 -13.90 7.73 -1.65
C LEU A 81 -14.65 8.82 -0.88
N SER A 82 -13.90 9.74 -0.28
CA SER A 82 -14.47 10.83 0.54
C SER A 82 -15.08 11.94 -0.33
N ASP A 83 -14.38 12.30 -1.40
CA ASP A 83 -14.74 13.37 -2.35
C ASP A 83 -14.81 12.88 -3.80
N GLY A 84 -14.73 11.57 -4.00
CA GLY A 84 -14.70 10.92 -5.30
C GLY A 84 -13.31 10.71 -5.87
N LEU A 85 -12.25 11.14 -5.17
CA LEU A 85 -10.85 10.87 -5.53
C LEU A 85 -10.01 10.35 -4.36
N HIS A 86 -10.04 11.04 -3.22
CA HIS A 86 -9.28 10.64 -2.03
C HIS A 86 -10.01 9.56 -1.25
N PHE A 87 -9.27 8.67 -0.61
CA PHE A 87 -9.88 7.63 0.22
C PHE A 87 -10.69 8.22 1.38
N SER A 88 -11.84 7.61 1.62
CA SER A 88 -12.52 7.67 2.91
C SER A 88 -11.80 6.76 3.90
N ARG A 89 -12.17 6.82 5.19
CA ARG A 89 -11.71 5.85 6.19
C ARG A 89 -11.91 4.41 5.72
N LYS A 90 -13.09 4.11 5.17
CA LYS A 90 -13.44 2.78 4.66
C LYS A 90 -12.53 2.35 3.50
N GLY A 91 -12.19 3.28 2.61
CA GLY A 91 -11.25 3.02 1.50
C GLY A 91 -9.84 2.74 1.99
N SER A 92 -9.34 3.54 2.93
CA SER A 92 -8.01 3.31 3.54
C SER A 92 -7.95 1.96 4.26
N GLU A 93 -8.97 1.60 5.03
CA GLU A 93 -9.04 0.29 5.70
C GLU A 93 -9.15 -0.88 4.71
N PHE A 94 -9.80 -0.67 3.56
CA PHE A 94 -9.87 -1.69 2.51
C PHE A 94 -8.49 -1.95 1.89
N LEU A 95 -7.75 -0.89 1.51
CA LEU A 95 -6.38 -1.02 1.03
C LEU A 95 -5.46 -1.64 2.10
N ALA A 96 -5.57 -1.20 3.36
CA ALA A 96 -4.75 -1.73 4.45
C ALA A 96 -4.90 -3.26 4.56
N ARG A 97 -6.12 -3.80 4.51
CA ARG A 97 -6.35 -5.26 4.55
C ARG A 97 -5.73 -6.01 3.36
N ILE A 98 -5.77 -5.42 2.16
CA ILE A 98 -5.11 -6.02 0.99
C ILE A 98 -3.59 -6.06 1.22
N LEU A 99 -3.02 -4.97 1.73
CA LEU A 99 -1.59 -4.87 2.01
C LEU A 99 -1.16 -5.76 3.18
N GLU A 100 -1.99 -5.92 4.21
CA GLU A 100 -1.75 -6.84 5.33
C GLU A 100 -1.55 -8.27 4.81
N ASN A 101 -2.41 -8.74 3.90
CA ASN A 101 -2.25 -10.08 3.31
C ASN A 101 -0.95 -10.20 2.52
N LEU A 102 -0.61 -9.18 1.72
CA LEU A 102 0.64 -9.16 0.93
C LEU A 102 1.90 -9.11 1.81
N LEU A 103 1.84 -8.34 2.89
CA LEU A 103 2.96 -8.11 3.79
C LEU A 103 3.11 -9.24 4.82
N THR A 104 2.04 -9.95 5.18
CA THR A 104 2.11 -11.06 6.14
C THR A 104 3.17 -12.08 5.73
N ASP A 105 3.17 -12.48 4.46
CA ASP A 105 4.16 -13.44 3.95
C ASP A 105 5.58 -12.82 3.94
N LYS A 106 5.70 -11.58 3.47
CA LYS A 106 6.97 -10.86 3.30
C LYS A 106 7.64 -10.43 4.60
N LEU A 107 6.88 -10.34 5.69
CA LEU A 107 7.35 -9.88 6.99
C LEU A 107 7.35 -11.00 8.04
N SER A 108 7.02 -12.22 7.65
CA SER A 108 6.84 -13.37 8.56
C SER A 108 8.12 -13.77 9.30
N ASP A 109 9.29 -13.46 8.74
CA ASP A 109 10.62 -13.74 9.27
C ASP A 109 11.24 -12.55 10.02
N LEU A 110 10.56 -11.40 10.08
CA LEU A 110 11.07 -10.24 10.80
C LEU A 110 11.18 -10.51 12.29
N LYS A 111 12.40 -10.36 12.80
CA LYS A 111 12.69 -10.44 14.22
C LYS A 111 12.42 -9.10 14.90
N TRP A 112 11.88 -9.16 16.10
CA TRP A 112 11.86 -8.00 16.98
C TRP A 112 13.30 -7.60 17.33
N TRP A 113 13.62 -6.31 17.17
CA TRP A 113 14.94 -5.80 17.53
C TRP A 113 15.15 -5.76 19.05
N PHE A 114 14.06 -5.65 19.82
CA PHE A 114 14.10 -5.60 21.27
C PHE A 114 13.07 -6.56 21.85
N PRO A 115 13.32 -7.08 23.06
CA PRO A 115 12.34 -7.91 23.74
C PRO A 115 11.08 -7.10 24.07
N ASP A 116 9.96 -7.80 24.23
CA ASP A 116 8.76 -7.18 24.82
C ASP A 116 9.12 -6.59 26.19
N TRP A 117 8.69 -5.36 26.46
CA TRP A 117 9.03 -4.66 27.70
C TRP A 117 8.63 -5.46 28.96
N LYS A 118 7.61 -6.33 28.86
CA LYS A 118 7.13 -7.18 29.96
C LYS A 118 8.14 -8.25 30.38
N VAL A 119 9.09 -8.62 29.52
CA VAL A 119 10.10 -9.63 29.83
C VAL A 119 11.43 -9.03 30.29
N ILE A 120 11.58 -7.70 30.22
CA ILE A 120 12.78 -7.00 30.65
C ILE A 120 12.86 -7.01 32.18
N ASN A 121 14.00 -7.42 32.72
CA ASN A 121 14.28 -7.28 34.15
C ASN A 121 14.43 -5.79 34.51
N PRO A 122 13.54 -5.18 35.31
CA PRO A 122 13.63 -3.76 35.61
C PRO A 122 14.82 -3.39 36.50
N ASN A 123 15.38 -4.37 37.23
CA ASN A 123 16.56 -4.14 38.07
C ASN A 123 17.87 -4.19 37.28
N ASP A 124 17.83 -4.75 36.07
CA ASP A 124 18.98 -4.81 35.16
C ASP A 124 18.54 -4.89 33.68
N PRO A 125 18.00 -3.79 33.15
CA PRO A 125 17.46 -3.78 31.79
C PRO A 125 18.57 -3.85 30.73
N ALA A 126 19.77 -3.34 31.02
CA ALA A 126 20.85 -3.24 30.06
C ALA A 126 21.46 -4.63 29.76
N GLU A 127 21.74 -5.42 30.80
CA GLU A 127 22.27 -6.77 30.65
C GLU A 127 21.26 -7.68 29.92
N PHE A 128 19.98 -7.59 30.29
CA PHE A 128 18.92 -8.35 29.64
C PHE A 128 18.79 -8.04 28.15
N ILE A 129 18.78 -6.76 27.76
CA ILE A 129 18.71 -6.35 26.34
C ILE A 129 19.95 -6.82 25.58
N SER A 130 21.14 -6.73 26.17
CA SER A 130 22.38 -7.20 25.54
C SER A 130 22.33 -8.70 25.25
N HIS A 131 21.88 -9.51 26.21
CA HIS A 131 21.71 -10.95 26.00
C HIS A 131 20.66 -11.28 24.95
N TYR A 132 19.54 -10.56 24.94
CA TYR A 132 18.51 -10.74 23.90
C TYR A 132 19.09 -10.49 22.51
N LEU A 133 19.79 -9.38 22.30
CA LEU A 133 20.39 -9.04 21.00
C LEU A 133 21.41 -10.09 20.54
N GLN A 134 22.21 -10.63 21.45
CA GLN A 134 23.15 -11.72 21.16
C GLN A 134 22.46 -13.01 20.73
N SER A 135 21.26 -13.30 21.26
CA SER A 135 20.49 -14.49 20.90
C SER A 135 19.84 -14.44 19.51
N GLN A 136 19.78 -13.25 18.88
CA GLN A 136 19.13 -13.03 17.59
C GLN A 136 20.09 -13.02 16.39
N MET A 137 21.41 -12.91 16.64
CA MET A 137 22.49 -13.01 15.64
C MET A 137 22.80 -14.47 15.31
#